data_AF-A0A350EVC4-F1
#
_entry.id   AF-A0A350EVC4-F1
#
_cell.length_a   1.000
_cell.length_b   1.000
_cell.length_c   1.000
_cell.angle_alpha   90.00
_cell.angle_beta   90.00
_cell.angle_gamma   90.00
#
_symmetry.space_group_name_H-M   'P 1'
#
loop_
_entity.id
_entity.type
_entity.pdbx_description
1 polymer ?
#
loop_
_entity_poly.entity_id
_entity_poly.type
_entity_poly.pdbx_seq_one_letter_code
_entity_poly.pdbx_strand_id
1 'polypeptide(L)'
;MLTSAVPNSGGSHLKDLDYSVVQQCMHCGMCLPTCPTYDATKLERNSPRGRIALMRAIADDRLAASRMFADEMYFCLGCLACVSACPAGVDYANLFEHARAEAERSGVLDSPRRSLIRNLTLRWLFKEPGRLQLMGRLIRAWQSLGLQGFLRRSGLLRLLPRRLQELEAMTPAV
;
A
#
# COMPACT_ATOMS: atom_id res chain seq x y z
N MET A 1 5.15 -1.06 -28.04
CA MET A 1 6.00 0.11 -27.74
C MET A 1 5.15 1.15 -27.03
N LEU A 2 5.01 1.06 -25.71
CA LEU A 2 4.44 2.10 -24.86
C LEU A 2 5.32 2.19 -23.62
N THR A 3 6.52 2.74 -23.81
CA THR A 3 7.35 3.21 -22.71
C THR A 3 6.79 4.55 -22.27
N SER A 4 5.81 4.53 -21.37
CA SER A 4 5.44 5.73 -20.62
C SER A 4 6.63 6.09 -19.74
N ALA A 5 7.49 6.96 -20.26
CA ALA A 5 8.51 7.62 -19.46
C ALA A 5 7.78 8.42 -18.39
N VAL A 6 7.90 7.98 -17.12
CA VAL A 6 7.47 8.75 -15.97
C VAL A 6 8.30 10.04 -15.99
N PRO A 7 7.69 11.22 -16.21
CA PRO A 7 8.44 12.47 -16.13
C PRO A 7 8.94 12.58 -14.70
N ASN A 8 10.25 12.76 -14.56
CA ASN A 8 10.88 13.05 -13.28
C ASN A 8 10.64 14.55 -13.00
N SER A 9 9.40 14.92 -12.72
CA SER A 9 9.02 16.24 -12.24
C SER A 9 9.13 16.23 -10.73
N GLY A 10 9.85 17.20 -10.16
CA GLY A 10 9.73 17.55 -8.74
C GLY A 10 8.34 18.09 -8.38
N GLY A 11 7.27 17.69 -9.08
CA GLY A 11 5.87 18.08 -8.95
C GLY A 11 5.00 17.00 -8.32
N SER A 12 3.73 17.33 -8.05
CA SER A 12 2.77 16.41 -7.42
C SER A 12 2.32 15.33 -8.40
N HIS A 13 2.42 14.05 -8.01
CA HIS A 13 2.06 12.92 -8.87
C HIS A 13 0.58 12.94 -9.27
N LEU A 14 -0.28 13.54 -8.46
CA LEU A 14 -1.70 13.70 -8.79
C LEU A 14 -1.98 14.85 -9.75
N LYS A 15 -1.10 15.87 -9.78
CA LYS A 15 -1.21 16.99 -10.72
C LYS A 15 -0.66 16.65 -12.09
N ASP A 16 0.31 15.75 -12.13
CA ASP A 16 0.94 15.28 -13.36
C ASP A 16 0.09 14.24 -14.11
N LEU A 17 -1.04 13.80 -13.54
CA LEU A 17 -2.03 12.97 -14.22
C LEU A 17 -2.74 13.75 -15.32
N ASP A 18 -3.13 13.06 -16.40
CA ASP A 18 -4.12 13.59 -17.32
C ASP A 18 -5.40 13.87 -16.53
N TYR A 19 -5.74 15.16 -16.41
CA TYR A 19 -6.86 15.63 -15.62
C TYR A 19 -8.18 14.96 -16.03
N SER A 20 -8.30 14.52 -17.28
CA SER A 20 -9.47 13.78 -17.76
C SER A 20 -9.73 12.50 -16.95
N VAL A 21 -8.68 11.81 -16.48
CA VAL A 21 -8.78 10.57 -15.69
C VAL A 21 -9.42 10.83 -14.32
N VAL A 22 -9.09 11.96 -13.69
CA VAL A 22 -9.63 12.35 -12.39
C VAL A 22 -11.08 12.85 -12.51
N GLN A 23 -11.48 13.37 -13.67
CA GLN A 23 -12.82 13.92 -13.95
C GLN A 23 -13.87 12.87 -14.37
N GLN A 24 -13.47 11.65 -14.73
CA GLN A 24 -14.40 10.60 -15.17
C GLN A 24 -15.42 10.18 -14.11
N CYS A 25 -15.12 10.40 -12.82
CA CYS A 25 -16.02 10.02 -11.74
C CYS A 25 -17.26 10.92 -11.67
N MET A 26 -18.42 10.37 -12.04
CA MET A 26 -19.72 11.06 -11.99
C MET A 26 -20.40 11.01 -10.61
N HIS A 27 -19.70 10.53 -9.58
CA HIS A 27 -20.21 10.35 -8.20
C HIS A 27 -21.48 9.46 -8.05
N CYS A 28 -21.80 8.60 -9.01
CA CYS A 28 -23.01 7.75 -9.00
C CYS A 28 -23.10 6.72 -7.85
N GLY A 29 -21.97 6.31 -7.27
CA GLY A 29 -21.94 5.41 -6.12
C GLY A 29 -22.03 3.90 -6.43
N MET A 30 -22.04 3.48 -7.70
CA MET A 30 -22.07 2.05 -8.08
C MET A 30 -20.87 1.25 -7.54
N CYS A 31 -19.73 1.91 -7.30
CA CYS A 31 -18.54 1.29 -6.73
C CYS A 31 -18.63 1.00 -5.22
N LEU A 32 -19.60 1.59 -4.50
CA LEU A 32 -19.71 1.48 -3.03
C LEU A 32 -19.95 0.04 -2.56
N PRO A 33 -21.00 -0.68 -3.02
CA PRO A 33 -21.31 -2.03 -2.52
C PRO A 33 -20.23 -3.06 -2.86
N THR A 34 -19.39 -2.77 -3.86
CA THR A 34 -18.31 -3.67 -4.29
C THR A 34 -17.01 -3.44 -3.51
N CYS A 35 -16.89 -2.33 -2.78
CA CYS A 35 -15.66 -2.01 -2.07
C CYS A 35 -15.64 -2.60 -0.65
N PRO A 36 -14.73 -3.55 -0.34
CA PRO A 36 -14.72 -4.22 0.96
C PRO A 36 -14.37 -3.27 2.12
N THR A 37 -13.57 -2.24 1.88
CA THR A 37 -13.20 -1.27 2.92
C THR A 37 -14.36 -0.34 3.26
N TYR A 38 -15.17 0.03 2.27
CA TYR A 38 -16.42 0.76 2.52
C TYR A 38 -17.44 -0.15 3.18
N ASP A 39 -17.53 -1.43 2.76
CA ASP A 39 -18.46 -2.37 3.37
C ASP A 39 -18.19 -2.54 4.88
N ALA A 40 -16.91 -2.61 5.26
CA ALA A 40 -16.50 -2.75 6.65
C ALA A 40 -16.74 -1.49 7.51
N THR A 41 -16.55 -0.28 6.97
CA THR A 41 -16.60 0.96 7.76
C THR A 41 -17.87 1.79 7.56
N LYS A 42 -18.53 1.62 6.41
CA LYS A 42 -19.63 2.45 5.89
C LYS A 42 -19.33 3.95 5.82
N LEU A 43 -18.06 4.35 5.96
CA LEU A 43 -17.61 5.73 5.83
C LEU A 43 -17.25 6.02 4.37
N GLU A 44 -17.87 7.04 3.79
CA GLU A 44 -17.70 7.39 2.37
C GLU A 44 -16.23 7.60 1.98
N ARG A 45 -15.40 8.18 2.86
CA ARG A 45 -13.97 8.39 2.60
C ARG A 45 -13.19 7.09 2.36
N ASN A 46 -13.65 5.97 2.94
CA ASN A 46 -13.07 4.64 2.74
C ASN A 46 -13.62 3.94 1.48
N SER A 47 -14.40 4.63 0.65
CA SER A 47 -14.94 4.12 -0.61
C SER A 47 -14.05 4.51 -1.80
N PRO A 48 -14.18 3.85 -2.97
CA PRO A 48 -13.44 4.23 -4.17
C PRO A 48 -13.83 5.65 -4.61
N ARG A 49 -15.13 5.99 -4.55
CA ARG A 49 -15.65 7.31 -4.86
C ARG A 49 -15.11 8.39 -3.92
N GLY A 50 -15.10 8.12 -2.61
CA GLY A 50 -14.55 9.05 -1.62
C GLY A 50 -13.06 9.28 -1.80
N ARG A 51 -12.30 8.22 -2.12
CA ARG A 51 -10.87 8.34 -2.43
C ARG A 51 -10.61 9.15 -3.70
N ILE A 52 -11.38 8.93 -4.78
CA ILE A 52 -11.29 9.76 -5.98
C ILE A 52 -11.59 11.23 -5.64
N ALA A 53 -12.57 11.51 -4.78
CA ALA A 53 -12.87 12.88 -4.34
C ALA A 53 -11.67 13.51 -3.61
N LEU A 54 -10.97 12.75 -2.75
CA LEU A 54 -9.74 13.22 -2.09
C LEU A 54 -8.60 13.45 -3.09
N MET A 55 -8.38 12.52 -4.03
CA MET A 55 -7.38 12.65 -5.09
C MET A 55 -7.63 13.91 -5.93
N ARG A 56 -8.90 14.13 -6.32
CA ARG A 56 -9.33 15.32 -7.07
C ARG A 56 -9.11 16.60 -6.27
N ALA A 57 -9.43 16.62 -4.98
CA ALA A 57 -9.21 17.80 -4.15
C ALA A 57 -7.71 18.17 -4.07
N ILE A 58 -6.81 17.20 -4.09
CA ILE A 58 -5.35 17.44 -4.14
C ILE A 58 -4.91 17.90 -5.53
N ALA A 59 -5.41 17.28 -6.59
CA ALA A 59 -5.14 17.69 -7.96
C ALA A 59 -5.64 19.12 -8.26
N ASP A 60 -6.78 19.51 -7.68
CA ASP A 60 -7.40 20.83 -7.81
C ASP A 60 -6.80 21.90 -6.86
N ASP A 61 -5.71 21.59 -6.15
CA ASP A 61 -5.08 22.48 -5.15
C ASP A 61 -6.00 22.94 -4.01
N ARG A 62 -7.10 22.20 -3.75
CA ARG A 62 -8.04 22.47 -2.65
C ARG A 62 -7.65 21.79 -1.36
N LEU A 63 -6.81 20.76 -1.43
CA LEU A 63 -6.33 19.99 -0.30
C LEU A 63 -4.84 19.69 -0.47
N ALA A 64 -4.05 19.79 0.60
CA ALA A 64 -2.68 19.26 0.60
C ALA A 64 -2.69 17.76 0.93
N ALA A 65 -1.72 17.02 0.39
CA ALA A 65 -1.47 15.64 0.83
C ALA A 65 -1.20 15.65 2.34
N SER A 66 -1.97 14.83 3.07
CA SER A 66 -1.96 14.79 4.53
C SER A 66 -1.83 13.35 5.03
N ARG A 67 -1.54 13.20 6.32
CA ARG A 67 -1.51 11.86 6.93
C ARG A 67 -2.84 11.13 6.81
N MET A 68 -3.97 11.84 6.92
CA MET A 68 -5.31 11.27 6.71
C MET A 68 -5.47 10.76 5.27
N PHE A 69 -5.08 11.55 4.28
CA PHE A 69 -5.11 11.12 2.87
C PHE A 69 -4.27 9.85 2.67
N ALA A 70 -3.06 9.83 3.21
CA ALA A 70 -2.17 8.69 3.12
C ALA A 70 -2.77 7.43 3.78
N ASP A 71 -3.30 7.57 4.99
CA ASP A 71 -3.97 6.47 5.70
C ASP A 71 -5.17 5.93 4.89
N GLU A 72 -5.95 6.79 4.24
CA GLU A 72 -7.06 6.38 3.37
C GLU A 72 -6.61 5.65 2.09
N MET A 73 -5.50 6.07 1.47
CA MET A 73 -4.90 5.40 0.31
C MET A 73 -4.30 4.03 0.68
N TYR A 74 -3.72 3.92 1.88
CA TYR A 74 -3.17 2.66 2.40
C TYR A 74 -4.22 1.74 3.02
N PHE A 75 -5.39 2.27 3.40
CA PHE A 75 -6.54 1.45 3.78
C PHE A 75 -7.17 0.74 2.57
N CYS A 76 -7.03 1.30 1.37
CA CYS A 76 -7.45 0.64 0.13
C CYS A 76 -6.60 -0.62 -0.13
N LEU A 77 -7.26 -1.76 -0.34
CA LEU A 77 -6.58 -3.04 -0.60
C LEU A 77 -5.96 -3.14 -2.01
N GLY A 78 -6.37 -2.28 -2.95
CA GLY A 78 -5.92 -2.37 -4.35
C GLY A 78 -6.53 -3.55 -5.13
N CYS A 79 -7.69 -4.08 -4.71
CA CYS A 79 -8.34 -5.22 -5.39
C CYS A 79 -9.00 -4.90 -6.74
N LEU A 80 -9.17 -3.61 -7.06
CA LEU A 80 -9.76 -3.10 -8.31
C LEU A 80 -11.19 -3.57 -8.63
N ALA A 81 -11.91 -4.17 -7.68
CA ALA A 81 -13.29 -4.60 -7.88
C ALA A 81 -14.24 -3.42 -8.23
N CYS A 82 -13.88 -2.19 -7.84
CA CYS A 82 -14.61 -0.98 -8.22
C CYS A 82 -14.56 -0.64 -9.71
N VAL A 83 -13.55 -1.11 -10.45
CA VAL A 83 -13.37 -0.81 -11.88
C VAL A 83 -14.44 -1.49 -12.71
N SER A 84 -14.69 -2.78 -12.48
CA SER A 84 -15.74 -3.53 -13.20
C SER A 84 -17.15 -3.04 -12.88
N ALA A 85 -17.36 -2.50 -11.67
CA ALA A 85 -18.63 -1.91 -11.26
C ALA A 85 -18.86 -0.49 -11.81
N CYS A 86 -17.84 0.18 -12.34
CA CYS A 86 -17.92 1.58 -12.74
C CYS A 86 -18.49 1.73 -14.16
N PRO A 87 -19.69 2.32 -14.35
CA PRO A 87 -20.24 2.53 -15.69
C PRO A 87 -19.48 3.60 -16.49
N ALA A 88 -18.76 4.49 -15.81
CA ALA A 88 -17.97 5.55 -16.45
C ALA A 88 -16.56 5.08 -16.87
N GLY A 89 -16.16 3.84 -16.53
CA GLY A 89 -14.86 3.31 -16.91
C GLY A 89 -13.67 4.06 -16.29
N VAL A 90 -13.80 4.56 -15.06
CA VAL A 90 -12.73 5.28 -14.36
C VAL A 90 -11.48 4.40 -14.27
N ASP A 91 -10.33 4.90 -14.73
CA ASP A 91 -9.03 4.24 -14.56
C ASP A 91 -8.52 4.38 -13.12
N TYR A 92 -9.18 3.65 -12.22
CA TYR A 92 -8.89 3.68 -10.79
C TYR A 92 -7.50 3.12 -10.48
N ALA A 93 -6.98 2.20 -11.29
CA ALA A 93 -5.66 1.61 -11.07
C ALA A 93 -4.57 2.68 -11.18
N ASN A 94 -4.61 3.49 -12.24
CA ASN A 94 -3.69 4.59 -12.44
C ASN A 94 -3.83 5.66 -11.35
N LEU A 95 -5.06 6.08 -11.05
CA LEU A 95 -5.34 7.03 -9.96
C LEU A 95 -4.76 6.57 -8.61
N PHE A 96 -4.93 5.29 -8.30
CA PHE A 96 -4.49 4.69 -7.04
C PHE A 96 -2.97 4.66 -6.90
N GLU A 97 -2.24 4.28 -7.96
CA GLU A 97 -0.78 4.28 -7.95
C GLU A 97 -0.21 5.69 -7.77
N HIS A 98 -0.74 6.67 -8.52
CA HIS A 98 -0.35 8.07 -8.39
C HIS A 98 -0.68 8.65 -7.01
N ALA A 99 -1.82 8.27 -6.43
CA ALA A 99 -2.22 8.71 -5.09
C ALA A 99 -1.27 8.16 -4.00
N ARG A 100 -0.86 6.89 -4.10
CA ARG A 100 0.12 6.30 -3.18
C ARG A 100 1.51 6.91 -3.37
N ALA A 101 1.93 7.15 -4.61
CA ALA A 101 3.17 7.85 -4.90
C ALA A 101 3.16 9.26 -4.28
N GLU A 102 2.05 10.00 -4.39
CA GLU A 102 1.90 11.32 -3.76
C GLU A 102 1.97 11.25 -2.22
N ALA A 103 1.35 10.23 -1.62
CA ALA A 103 1.44 10.00 -0.18
C ALA A 103 2.87 9.71 0.29
N GLU A 104 3.67 8.97 -0.48
CA GLU A 104 5.08 8.74 -0.15
C GLU A 104 5.94 9.99 -0.39
N ARG A 105 5.74 10.68 -1.52
CA ARG A 105 6.52 11.86 -1.90
C ARG A 105 6.33 13.02 -0.93
N SER A 106 5.11 13.22 -0.44
CA SER A 106 4.79 14.30 0.49
C SER A 106 5.45 14.13 1.88
N GLY A 107 6.06 12.98 2.17
CA GLY A 107 6.76 12.74 3.45
C GLY A 107 5.83 12.61 4.66
N VAL A 108 4.50 12.66 4.46
CA VAL A 108 3.51 12.61 5.56
C VAL A 108 3.50 11.28 6.32
N LEU A 109 4.13 10.26 5.74
CA LEU A 109 4.30 8.92 6.30
C LEU A 109 5.69 8.65 6.89
N ASP A 110 6.60 9.62 6.82
CA ASP A 110 7.98 9.43 7.24
C ASP A 110 8.07 9.16 8.74
N SER A 111 8.83 8.12 9.08
CA SER A 111 9.20 7.82 10.47
C SER A 111 10.57 7.16 10.49
N PRO A 112 11.37 7.34 11.57
CA PRO A 112 12.71 6.76 11.65
C PRO A 112 12.67 5.23 11.47
N ARG A 113 11.69 4.56 12.08
CA ARG A 113 11.47 3.12 11.95
C ARG A 113 11.15 2.72 10.51
N ARG A 114 10.26 3.44 9.81
CA ARG A 114 9.89 3.15 8.42
C ARG A 114 11.09 3.34 7.50
N SER A 115 11.85 4.42 7.67
CA SER A 115 13.05 4.71 6.88
C SER A 115 14.15 3.67 7.09
N LEU A 116 14.35 3.23 8.34
CA LEU A 116 15.28 2.15 8.67
C LEU A 116 14.88 0.83 7.99
N ILE A 117 13.63 0.40 8.17
CA ILE A 117 13.11 -0.84 7.56
C ILE A 117 13.23 -0.76 6.04
N ARG A 118 12.79 0.34 5.42
CA ARG A 118 12.86 0.55 3.97
C ARG A 118 14.29 0.50 3.44
N ASN A 119 15.25 1.10 4.15
CA ASN A 119 16.67 1.05 3.77
C ASN A 119 17.22 -0.37 3.89
N LEU A 120 16.95 -1.05 5.01
CA LEU A 120 17.41 -2.42 5.25
C LEU A 120 16.83 -3.41 4.23
N THR A 121 15.53 -3.34 3.95
CA THR A 121 14.87 -4.26 3.03
C THR A 121 15.18 -3.94 1.58
N LEU A 122 14.86 -2.72 1.11
CA LEU A 122 14.95 -2.38 -0.31
C LEU A 122 16.39 -2.12 -0.76
N ARG A 123 17.19 -1.40 0.04
CA ARG A 123 18.54 -0.98 -0.39
C ARG A 123 19.65 -1.99 -0.04
N TRP A 124 19.47 -2.76 1.04
CA TRP A 124 20.49 -3.73 1.48
C TRP A 124 20.12 -5.17 1.15
N LEU A 125 18.92 -5.64 1.50
CA LEU A 125 18.53 -7.05 1.32
C LEU A 125 18.16 -7.38 -0.13
N PHE A 126 17.26 -6.62 -0.76
CA PHE A 126 16.78 -6.92 -2.12
C PHE A 126 17.71 -6.47 -3.25
N LYS A 127 18.71 -5.62 -2.96
CA LYS A 127 19.65 -5.12 -3.97
C LYS A 127 20.56 -6.21 -4.56
N GLU A 128 20.89 -7.24 -3.77
CA GLU A 128 21.81 -8.31 -4.19
C GLU A 128 21.13 -9.69 -4.05
N PRO A 129 20.94 -10.44 -5.15
CA PRO A 129 20.32 -11.77 -5.12
C PRO A 129 21.02 -12.76 -4.17
N GLY A 130 22.34 -12.65 -4.02
CA GLY A 130 23.11 -13.52 -3.11
C GLY A 130 22.71 -13.36 -1.63
N ARG A 131 22.40 -12.14 -1.19
CA ARG A 131 21.93 -11.88 0.19
C ARG A 131 20.55 -12.46 0.42
N LEU A 132 19.65 -12.30 -0.56
CA LEU A 132 18.31 -12.87 -0.50
C LEU A 132 18.36 -14.41 -0.43
N GLN A 133 19.22 -15.04 -1.24
CA GLN A 133 19.41 -16.50 -1.23
C GLN A 133 20.01 -16.98 0.09
N LEU A 134 21.03 -16.29 0.63
CA LEU A 134 21.61 -16.61 1.93
C LEU A 134 20.55 -16.54 3.03
N MET A 135 19.78 -15.44 3.08
CA MET A 135 18.73 -15.27 4.08
C MET A 135 17.64 -16.34 3.95
N GLY A 136 17.25 -16.70 2.72
CA GLY A 136 16.34 -17.81 2.47
C GLY A 136 16.87 -19.17 2.96
N ARG A 137 18.16 -19.46 2.77
CA ARG A 137 18.81 -20.68 3.29
C ARG A 137 18.84 -20.70 4.81
N LEU A 138 19.14 -19.57 5.44
CA LEU A 138 19.12 -19.44 6.90
C LEU A 138 17.72 -19.65 7.48
N ILE A 139 16.68 -19.06 6.87
CA ILE A 139 15.29 -19.27 7.27
C ILE A 139 14.88 -20.73 7.11
N ARG A 140 15.26 -21.37 6.00
CA ARG A 140 14.98 -22.80 5.77
C ARG A 140 15.67 -23.67 6.83
N ALA A 141 16.94 -23.42 7.12
CA ALA A 141 17.68 -24.14 8.14
C ALA A 141 17.04 -23.97 9.52
N TRP A 142 16.63 -22.74 9.87
CA TRP A 142 15.90 -22.44 11.11
C TRP A 142 14.60 -23.23 11.24
N GLN A 143 13.83 -23.33 10.15
CA GLN A 143 12.57 -24.10 10.11
C GLN A 143 12.82 -25.61 10.18
N SER A 144 13.77 -26.14 9.41
CA SER A 144 14.08 -27.58 9.38
C SER A 144 14.70 -28.10 10.67
N LEU A 145 15.46 -27.26 11.39
CA LEU A 145 16.03 -27.61 12.70
C LEU A 145 14.99 -27.62 13.82
N GLY A 146 13.72 -27.27 13.54
CA GLY A 146 12.66 -27.25 14.55
C GLY A 146 12.83 -26.17 15.61
N LEU A 147 13.75 -25.21 15.42
CA LEU A 147 14.00 -24.08 16.32
C LEU A 147 12.74 -23.21 16.48
N GLN A 148 11.91 -23.15 15.44
CA GLN A 148 10.59 -22.54 15.51
C GLN A 148 9.66 -23.25 16.51
N GLY A 149 9.65 -24.59 16.52
CA GLY A 149 8.89 -25.37 17.50
C GLY A 149 9.40 -25.18 18.93
N PHE A 150 10.71 -25.07 19.11
CA PHE A 150 11.33 -24.73 20.39
C PHE A 150 10.93 -23.33 20.87
N LEU A 151 10.95 -22.33 19.99
CA LEU A 151 10.54 -20.95 20.31
C LEU A 151 9.06 -20.87 20.73
N ARG A 152 8.19 -21.66 20.10
CA ARG A 152 6.77 -21.80 20.48
C ARG A 152 6.58 -22.47 21.84
N ARG A 153 7.33 -23.54 22.12
CA ARG A 153 7.21 -24.33 23.36
C ARG A 153 7.84 -23.64 24.57
N SER A 154 8.95 -22.92 24.38
CA SER A 154 9.69 -22.22 25.45
C SER A 154 8.95 -21.00 26.01
N GLY A 155 7.86 -20.56 25.37
CA GLY A 155 7.14 -19.35 25.78
C GLY A 155 7.89 -18.04 25.51
N LEU A 156 9.09 -18.10 24.91
CA LEU A 156 9.91 -16.93 24.57
C LEU A 156 9.18 -15.96 23.63
N LEU A 157 8.22 -16.45 22.84
CA LEU A 157 7.36 -15.62 21.99
C LEU A 157 6.63 -14.52 22.77
N ARG A 158 6.30 -14.74 24.04
CA ARG A 158 5.61 -13.74 24.87
C ARG A 158 6.47 -12.51 25.18
N LEU A 159 7.79 -12.63 25.07
CA LEU A 159 8.74 -11.52 25.27
C LEU A 159 8.87 -10.63 24.02
N LEU A 160 8.49 -11.14 22.85
CA LEU A 160 8.55 -10.38 21.60
C LEU A 160 7.39 -9.38 21.50
N PRO A 161 7.56 -8.26 20.78
CA PRO A 161 6.46 -7.34 20.45
C PRO A 161 5.31 -8.06 19.71
N ARG A 162 4.05 -7.66 19.96
CA ARG A 162 2.84 -8.27 19.35
C ARG A 162 2.95 -8.48 17.84
N ARG A 163 3.46 -7.50 17.09
CA ARG A 163 3.62 -7.64 15.63
C ARG A 163 4.54 -8.79 15.21
N LEU A 164 5.61 -9.05 15.97
CA LEU A 164 6.52 -10.15 15.66
C LEU A 164 5.89 -11.50 16.02
N GLN A 165 5.05 -11.54 17.05
CA GLN A 165 4.26 -12.74 17.37
C GLN A 165 3.25 -13.05 16.26
N GLU A 166 2.52 -12.04 15.78
CA GLU A 166 1.56 -12.19 14.68
C GLU A 166 2.24 -12.66 13.39
N LEU A 167 3.38 -12.06 13.04
CA LEU A 167 4.16 -12.48 11.86
C LEU A 167 4.68 -13.91 11.99
N GLU A 168 5.14 -14.32 13.17
CA GLU A 168 5.59 -15.69 13.43
C GLU A 168 4.44 -16.70 13.28
N ALA A 169 3.23 -16.36 13.74
CA ALA A 169 2.05 -17.20 13.59
C ALA A 169 1.63 -17.42 12.12
N MET A 170 1.93 -16.46 11.23
CA MET A 170 1.64 -16.55 9.80
C MET A 170 2.71 -17.32 8.99
N THR A 171 3.82 -17.72 9.60
CA THR A 171 4.86 -18.45 8.87
C THR A 171 4.38 -19.85 8.46
N PRO A 172 4.63 -20.27 7.21
CA PRO A 172 4.23 -21.59 6.74
C PRO A 172 5.01 -22.69 7.48
N ALA A 173 4.36 -23.82 7.75
CA ALA A 173 5.02 -25.02 8.22
C ALA A 173 5.83 -25.63 7.06
N VAL A 174 7.08 -26.02 7.34
CA VAL A 174 7.97 -26.75 6.42
C VAL A 174 7.99 -28.21 6.80
#